data_AF-K1Y755-F1
#
_entry.id   AF-K1Y755-F1
#
_cell.length_a   1.000
_cell.length_b   1.000
_cell.length_c   1.000
_cell.angle_alpha   90.00
_cell.angle_beta   90.00
_cell.angle_gamma   90.00
#
_symmetry.space_group_name_H-M   'P 1'
#
loop_
_entity.id
_entity.type
_entity.pdbx_description
1 polymer ?
#
loop_
_entity_poly.entity_id
_entity_poly.type
_entity_poly.pdbx_seq_one_letter_code
_entity_poly.pdbx_strand_id
1 'polypeptide(L)'
;MAFIIWRTVAGLALSEKMGAPMPNTSKQLSPRTIMAGTFIISFLPFLMVLLLPSELDRVMEKSSYLIFHNVAEFFSIMVSLCVFSVGWYTYDQSKDQRALLLGTAFLAVGLLDFMHTLSNAAMPAFITPNSTNKSTQFWIAARLLDASIFLASAFVNPEMHRRSISRTTMMSGAVA
;
A
#
# COMPACT_ATOMS: atom_id res chain seq x y z
N MET A 1 -32.22 7.53 -0.51
CA MET A 1 -31.00 6.70 -0.72
C MET A 1 -31.27 5.19 -0.63
N ALA A 2 -32.10 4.72 0.30
CA ALA A 2 -32.46 3.29 0.43
C ALA A 2 -33.23 2.68 -0.77
N PHE A 3 -34.00 3.48 -1.52
CA PHE A 3 -34.77 3.00 -2.69
C PHE A 3 -33.92 2.63 -3.91
N ILE A 4 -32.72 3.20 -4.06
CA ILE A 4 -31.83 2.93 -5.20
C ILE A 4 -31.13 1.58 -5.00
N ILE A 5 -30.66 1.31 -3.77
CA ILE A 5 -29.98 0.06 -3.41
C ILE A 5 -30.95 -1.14 -3.56
N TRP A 6 -32.23 -0.98 -3.17
CA TRP A 6 -33.22 -2.05 -3.30
C TRP A 6 -33.53 -2.42 -4.76
N ARG A 7 -33.60 -1.44 -5.68
CA ARG A 7 -33.84 -1.72 -7.11
C ARG A 7 -32.69 -2.47 -7.76
N THR A 8 -31.45 -2.19 -7.35
CA THR A 8 -30.26 -2.87 -7.90
C THR A 8 -30.15 -4.31 -7.40
N VAL A 9 -30.39 -4.55 -6.12
CA VAL A 9 -30.35 -5.91 -5.53
C VAL A 9 -31.54 -6.75 -6.00
N ALA A 10 -32.74 -6.19 -6.09
CA ALA A 10 -33.92 -6.90 -6.61
C ALA A 10 -33.78 -7.24 -8.11
N GLY A 11 -33.19 -6.35 -8.91
CA GLY A 11 -32.91 -6.60 -10.33
C GLY A 11 -31.90 -7.74 -10.55
N LEU A 12 -30.86 -7.82 -9.72
CA LEU A 12 -29.87 -8.90 -9.75
C LEU A 12 -30.49 -10.25 -9.37
N ALA A 13 -31.32 -10.28 -8.31
CA ALA A 13 -32.02 -11.49 -7.87
C ALA A 13 -33.04 -12.01 -8.91
N LEU A 14 -33.64 -11.12 -9.71
CA LEU A 14 -34.53 -11.50 -10.82
C LEU A 14 -33.74 -12.03 -12.03
N SER A 15 -32.58 -11.43 -12.34
CA SER A 15 -31.69 -11.89 -13.42
C SER A 15 -31.13 -13.29 -13.15
N GLU A 16 -30.77 -13.57 -11.88
CA GLU A 16 -30.29 -14.88 -11.43
C GLU A 16 -31.36 -15.97 -11.60
N LYS A 17 -32.63 -15.65 -11.30
CA LYS A 17 -33.77 -16.57 -11.48
C LYS A 17 -34.14 -16.83 -12.93
N MET A 18 -33.77 -15.96 -13.86
CA MET A 18 -34.14 -16.06 -15.28
C MET A 18 -33.08 -16.74 -16.16
N GLY A 19 -31.96 -17.20 -15.59
CA GLY A 19 -30.87 -17.81 -16.36
C GLY A 19 -30.32 -16.91 -17.47
N ALA A 20 -30.60 -15.60 -17.41
CA ALA A 20 -30.18 -14.66 -18.42
C ALA A 20 -28.68 -14.42 -18.25
N PRO A 21 -27.86 -14.62 -19.31
CA PRO A 21 -26.45 -14.29 -19.24
C PRO A 21 -26.33 -12.80 -18.91
N MET A 22 -25.67 -12.49 -17.79
CA MET A 22 -25.32 -11.13 -17.41
C MET A 22 -24.57 -10.48 -18.59
N PRO A 23 -25.03 -9.34 -19.12
CA PRO A 23 -24.31 -8.66 -20.19
C PRO A 23 -22.93 -8.23 -19.67
N ASN A 24 -21.88 -8.90 -20.13
CA ASN A 24 -20.50 -8.50 -19.87
C ASN A 24 -20.16 -7.28 -20.74
N THR A 25 -20.53 -6.09 -20.25
CA THR A 25 -20.50 -4.83 -21.02
C THR A 25 -19.35 -3.89 -20.66
N SER A 26 -18.34 -4.34 -19.90
CA SER A 26 -17.08 -3.60 -19.82
C SER A 26 -16.07 -4.23 -20.79
N LYS A 27 -15.71 -3.54 -21.88
CA LYS A 27 -14.49 -3.87 -22.62
C LYS A 27 -13.31 -3.79 -21.64
N GLN A 28 -12.81 -4.93 -21.18
CA GLN A 28 -11.61 -4.96 -20.36
C GLN A 28 -10.43 -4.45 -21.20
N LEU A 29 -9.70 -3.46 -20.67
CA LEU A 29 -8.52 -2.92 -21.32
C LEU A 29 -7.43 -3.98 -21.37
N SER A 30 -6.61 -3.98 -22.43
CA SER A 30 -5.49 -4.91 -22.52
C SER A 30 -4.48 -4.64 -21.39
N PRO A 31 -3.83 -5.66 -20.81
CA PRO A 31 -2.82 -5.46 -19.75
C PRO A 31 -1.72 -4.47 -20.15
N ARG A 32 -1.31 -4.47 -21.42
CA ARG A 32 -0.32 -3.52 -21.97
C ARG A 32 -0.82 -2.07 -21.91
N THR A 33 -2.09 -1.85 -22.24
CA THR A 33 -2.74 -0.53 -22.14
C THR A 33 -2.78 -0.07 -20.69
N ILE A 34 -3.10 -0.96 -19.75
CA ILE A 34 -3.14 -0.64 -18.31
C ILE A 34 -1.74 -0.25 -17.81
N MET A 35 -0.72 -1.03 -18.17
CA MET A 35 0.67 -0.74 -17.79
C MET A 35 1.16 0.59 -18.36
N ALA A 36 0.93 0.83 -19.65
CA ALA A 36 1.32 2.09 -20.30
C ALA A 36 0.58 3.29 -19.69
N GLY A 37 -0.73 3.15 -19.44
CA GLY A 37 -1.53 4.18 -18.78
C GLY A 37 -1.02 4.48 -17.37
N THR A 38 -0.73 3.46 -16.58
CA THR A 38 -0.19 3.61 -15.21
C THR A 38 1.17 4.32 -15.22
N PHE A 39 2.04 3.94 -16.15
CA PHE A 39 3.35 4.58 -16.31
C PHE A 39 3.20 6.07 -16.65
N ILE A 40 2.34 6.42 -17.59
CA ILE A 40 2.08 7.82 -17.98
C ILE A 40 1.47 8.61 -16.81
N ILE A 41 0.48 8.06 -16.11
CA ILE A 41 -0.18 8.70 -14.97
C ILE A 41 0.80 8.95 -13.82
N SER A 42 1.82 8.10 -13.66
CA SER A 42 2.84 8.27 -12.61
C SER A 42 3.66 9.57 -12.76
N PHE A 43 3.65 10.21 -13.94
CA PHE A 43 4.29 11.52 -14.16
C PHE A 43 3.40 12.71 -13.77
N LEU A 44 2.11 12.48 -13.49
CA LEU A 44 1.16 13.54 -13.15
C LEU A 44 1.59 14.39 -11.94
N PRO A 45 2.12 13.83 -10.83
CA PRO A 45 2.58 14.65 -9.70
C PRO A 45 3.71 15.62 -10.09
N PHE A 46 4.65 15.17 -10.92
CA PHE A 46 5.75 16.01 -11.42
C PHE A 46 5.23 17.13 -12.31
N LEU A 47 4.26 16.83 -13.18
CA LEU A 47 3.62 17.84 -14.00
C LEU A 47 2.86 18.87 -13.15
N MET A 48 2.18 18.44 -12.09
CA MET A 48 1.46 19.34 -11.17
C MET A 48 2.42 20.33 -10.49
N VAL A 49 3.57 19.86 -10.01
CA VAL A 49 4.63 20.71 -9.41
C VAL A 49 5.15 21.72 -10.44
N LEU A 50 5.35 21.31 -11.69
CA LEU A 50 5.85 22.19 -12.75
C LEU A 50 4.84 23.29 -13.15
N LEU A 51 3.55 22.97 -13.15
CA LEU A 51 2.49 23.89 -13.61
C LEU A 51 1.96 24.82 -12.50
N LEU A 52 2.08 24.45 -11.23
CA LEU A 52 1.47 25.16 -10.10
C LEU A 52 2.46 25.49 -8.96
N PRO A 53 3.66 26.05 -9.24
CA PRO A 53 4.67 26.28 -8.21
C PRO A 53 4.17 27.23 -7.09
N SER A 54 3.41 28.27 -7.44
CA SER A 54 2.89 29.25 -6.46
C SER A 54 1.92 28.67 -5.43
N GLU A 55 1.24 27.58 -5.78
CA GLU A 55 0.29 26.91 -4.90
C GLU A 55 0.95 25.81 -4.08
N LEU A 56 1.96 25.12 -4.63
CA LEU A 56 2.65 24.00 -3.97
C LEU A 56 3.85 24.40 -3.10
N ASP A 57 4.50 25.54 -3.35
CA ASP A 57 5.67 26.00 -2.55
C ASP A 57 5.27 26.75 -1.26
N ARG A 58 4.02 26.61 -0.82
CA ARG A 58 3.55 27.26 0.42
C ARG A 58 4.22 26.64 1.64
N VAL A 59 4.98 27.46 2.36
CA VAL A 59 5.67 27.05 3.59
C VAL A 59 4.68 26.96 4.74
N MET A 60 4.56 25.77 5.32
CA MET A 60 3.80 25.54 6.55
C MET A 60 4.62 25.96 7.78
N GLU A 61 3.93 26.46 8.80
CA GLU A 61 4.55 26.74 10.10
C GLU A 61 4.99 25.41 10.76
N LYS A 62 6.13 25.43 11.46
CA LYS A 62 6.85 24.22 11.88
C LYS A 62 6.02 23.30 12.78
N SER A 63 5.23 23.86 13.71
CA SER A 63 4.39 23.05 14.60
C SER A 63 3.23 22.41 13.84
N SER A 64 2.56 23.18 12.98
CA SER A 64 1.48 22.70 12.09
C SER A 64 1.97 21.58 11.15
N TYR A 65 3.16 21.74 10.56
CA TYR A 65 3.81 20.72 9.74
C TYR A 65 4.08 19.43 10.53
N LEU A 66 4.62 19.54 11.75
CA LEU A 66 4.94 18.37 12.57
C LEU A 66 3.70 17.55 12.94
N ILE A 67 2.59 18.22 13.28
CA ILE A 67 1.32 17.55 13.57
C ILE A 67 0.83 16.81 12.32
N PHE A 68 0.79 17.49 11.18
CA PHE A 68 0.35 16.89 9.92
C PHE A 68 1.23 15.70 9.52
N HIS A 69 2.55 15.86 9.58
CA HIS A 69 3.53 14.80 9.29
C HIS A 69 3.27 13.58 10.16
N ASN A 70 3.19 13.74 11.48
CA ASN A 70 2.97 12.61 12.37
C ASN A 70 1.64 11.90 12.10
N VAL A 71 0.55 12.65 11.86
CA VAL A 71 -0.75 12.04 11.53
C VAL A 71 -0.66 11.25 10.22
N ALA A 72 0.01 11.79 9.19
CA ALA A 72 0.20 11.10 7.92
C ALA A 72 1.04 9.83 8.08
N GLU A 73 2.13 9.88 8.86
CA GLU A 73 2.96 8.70 9.12
C GLU A 73 2.24 7.66 9.97
N PHE A 74 1.50 8.05 11.02
CA PHE A 74 0.72 7.08 11.80
C PHE A 74 -0.36 6.41 10.96
N PHE A 75 -0.98 7.17 10.05
CA PHE A 75 -1.95 6.61 9.10
C PHE A 75 -1.28 5.58 8.17
N SER A 76 -0.13 5.88 7.57
CA SER A 76 0.57 4.92 6.71
C SER A 76 1.01 3.67 7.48
N ILE A 77 1.54 3.83 8.69
CA ILE A 77 1.92 2.70 9.57
C ILE A 77 0.70 1.81 9.87
N MET A 78 -0.46 2.40 10.19
CA MET A 78 -1.69 1.63 10.42
C MET A 78 -2.13 0.86 9.17
N VAL A 79 -2.05 1.47 8.00
CA VAL A 79 -2.37 0.78 6.72
C VAL A 79 -1.41 -0.39 6.52
N SER A 80 -0.11 -0.20 6.73
CA SER A 80 0.90 -1.26 6.62
C SER A 80 0.63 -2.43 7.58
N LEU A 81 0.26 -2.15 8.84
CA LEU A 81 -0.13 -3.19 9.79
C LEU A 81 -1.45 -3.90 9.41
N CYS A 82 -2.39 -3.18 8.79
CA CYS A 82 -3.62 -3.78 8.26
C CYS A 82 -3.32 -4.73 7.09
N VAL A 83 -2.45 -4.34 6.16
CA VAL A 83 -2.00 -5.20 5.04
C VAL A 83 -1.31 -6.45 5.58
N PHE A 84 -0.43 -6.29 6.57
CA PHE A 84 0.18 -7.42 7.28
C PHE A 84 -0.88 -8.33 7.90
N SER A 85 -1.81 -7.77 8.66
CA SER A 85 -2.83 -8.54 9.38
C SER A 85 -3.71 -9.34 8.41
N VAL A 86 -4.19 -8.71 7.33
CA VAL A 86 -5.01 -9.40 6.33
C VAL A 86 -4.21 -10.50 5.63
N GLY A 87 -3.00 -10.20 5.14
CA GLY A 87 -2.16 -11.19 4.44
C GLY A 87 -1.74 -12.35 5.34
N TRP A 88 -1.44 -12.08 6.61
CA TRP A 88 -1.05 -13.09 7.58
C TRP A 88 -2.22 -13.99 7.98
N TYR A 89 -3.34 -13.44 8.41
CA TYR A 89 -4.44 -14.23 8.97
C TYR A 89 -5.30 -14.95 7.92
N THR A 90 -5.37 -14.43 6.68
CA THR A 90 -6.15 -15.09 5.60
C THR A 90 -5.39 -16.22 4.91
N TYR A 91 -4.07 -16.30 5.10
CA TYR A 91 -3.22 -17.30 4.45
C TYR A 91 -3.62 -18.74 4.76
N ASP A 92 -4.15 -19.02 5.95
CA ASP A 92 -4.52 -20.40 6.31
C ASP A 92 -5.66 -20.96 5.45
N GLN A 93 -6.54 -20.08 4.98
CA GLN A 93 -7.69 -20.38 4.15
C GLN A 93 -7.37 -20.20 2.67
N SER A 94 -6.68 -19.12 2.29
CA SER A 94 -6.40 -18.80 0.88
C SER A 94 -5.22 -19.57 0.31
N LYS A 95 -4.23 -19.93 1.15
CA LYS A 95 -2.91 -20.44 0.74
C LYS A 95 -2.18 -19.56 -0.29
N ASP A 96 -2.56 -18.29 -0.39
CA ASP A 96 -1.95 -17.33 -1.31
C ASP A 96 -0.59 -16.87 -0.77
N GLN A 97 0.48 -17.42 -1.35
CA GLN A 97 1.85 -17.07 -0.98
C GLN A 97 2.21 -15.62 -1.33
N ARG A 98 1.60 -15.04 -2.37
CA ARG A 98 1.84 -13.66 -2.77
C ARG A 98 1.24 -12.70 -1.75
N ALA A 99 0.02 -12.97 -1.30
CA ALA A 99 -0.62 -12.21 -0.23
C ALA A 99 0.16 -12.32 1.10
N LEU A 100 0.67 -13.50 1.43
CA LEU A 100 1.52 -13.69 2.62
C LEU A 100 2.82 -12.89 2.51
N LEU A 101 3.50 -12.92 1.35
CA LEU A 101 4.73 -12.16 1.10
C LEU A 101 4.51 -10.67 1.28
N LEU A 102 3.51 -10.12 0.59
CA LEU A 102 3.14 -8.71 0.70
C LEU A 102 2.81 -8.38 2.15
N GLY A 103 1.95 -9.17 2.80
CA GLY A 103 1.59 -8.98 4.21
C GLY A 103 2.83 -8.88 5.11
N THR A 104 3.70 -9.89 5.10
CA THR A 104 4.91 -9.90 5.95
C THR A 104 5.87 -8.76 5.64
N ALA A 105 6.02 -8.38 4.37
CA ALA A 105 6.87 -7.25 4.00
C ALA A 105 6.33 -5.91 4.51
N PHE A 106 5.01 -5.72 4.45
CA PHE A 106 4.37 -4.50 4.96
C PHE A 106 4.52 -4.36 6.48
N LEU A 107 4.75 -5.43 7.23
CA LEU A 107 5.17 -5.33 8.64
C LEU A 107 6.52 -4.63 8.76
N ALA A 108 7.53 -5.07 7.99
CA ALA A 108 8.86 -4.47 7.99
C ALA A 108 8.83 -3.00 7.54
N VAL A 109 8.04 -2.69 6.51
CA VAL A 109 7.81 -1.32 6.03
C VAL A 109 7.19 -0.45 7.12
N GLY A 110 6.13 -0.94 7.78
CA GLY A 110 5.49 -0.24 8.89
C GLY A 110 6.44 0.01 10.07
N LEU A 111 7.34 -0.92 10.37
CA LEU A 111 8.38 -0.73 11.39
C LEU A 111 9.39 0.33 10.96
N LEU A 112 9.82 0.35 9.70
CA LEU A 112 10.74 1.38 9.19
C LEU A 112 10.09 2.77 9.16
N ASP A 113 8.82 2.89 8.75
CA ASP A 113 8.06 4.14 8.80
C ASP A 113 7.88 4.64 10.26
N PHE A 114 7.71 3.73 11.21
CA PHE A 114 7.70 4.07 12.64
C PHE A 114 9.06 4.61 13.11
N MET A 115 10.17 3.95 12.72
CA MET A 115 11.53 4.44 13.02
C MET A 115 11.82 5.79 12.35
N HIS A 116 11.33 6.01 11.13
CA HIS A 116 11.39 7.28 10.40
C HIS A 116 10.74 8.40 11.19
N THR A 117 9.49 8.17 11.64
CA THR A 117 8.68 9.12 12.41
C THR A 117 9.37 9.51 13.71
N LEU A 118 9.81 8.51 14.50
CA LEU A 118 10.47 8.75 15.78
C LEU A 118 11.87 9.35 15.65
N SER A 119 12.52 9.21 14.50
CA SER A 119 13.84 9.76 14.24
C SER A 119 13.81 11.20 13.72
N ASN A 120 12.63 11.81 13.59
CA ASN A 120 12.46 13.17 13.09
C ASN A 120 13.18 14.19 14.00
N ALA A 121 13.89 15.15 13.39
CA ALA A 121 14.65 16.18 14.10
C ALA A 121 13.80 17.12 14.97
N ALA A 122 12.49 17.18 14.73
CA ALA A 122 11.56 17.94 15.54
C ALA A 122 11.05 17.20 16.79
N MET A 123 11.46 15.93 17.00
CA MET A 123 11.12 15.11 18.17
C MET A 123 12.29 14.96 19.15
N PRO A 124 12.03 14.64 20.43
CA PRO A 124 13.06 14.21 21.37
C PRO A 124 13.89 13.03 20.82
N ALA A 125 15.13 12.91 21.30
CA ALA A 125 16.04 11.86 20.83
C ALA A 125 15.43 10.45 21.01
N PHE A 126 15.55 9.62 19.96
CA PHE A 126 15.06 8.26 19.95
C PHE A 126 16.22 7.28 19.70
N ILE A 127 16.61 6.52 20.73
CA ILE A 127 17.81 5.63 20.79
C ILE A 127 19.14 6.40 20.68
N THR A 128 19.29 7.20 19.64
CA THR A 128 20.41 8.11 19.34
C THR A 128 19.89 9.51 19.00
N PRO A 129 20.73 10.56 19.01
CA PRO A 129 20.31 11.90 18.61
C PRO A 129 19.61 11.92 17.26
N ASN A 130 18.47 12.60 17.20
CA ASN A 130 17.68 12.70 15.98
C ASN A 130 18.27 13.75 15.02
N SER A 131 18.15 13.47 13.73
CA SER A 131 18.57 14.38 12.67
C SER A 131 17.71 14.15 11.44
N THR A 132 17.60 15.17 10.59
CA THR A 132 16.89 15.05 9.32
C THR A 132 17.46 13.90 8.49
N ASN A 133 18.79 13.78 8.42
CA ASN A 133 19.45 12.68 7.70
C ASN A 133 19.02 11.30 8.23
N LYS A 134 19.07 11.08 9.56
CA LYS A 134 18.65 9.80 10.17
C LYS A 134 17.20 9.44 9.81
N SER A 135 16.28 10.39 9.96
CA SER A 135 14.87 10.21 9.58
C SER A 135 14.74 9.88 8.08
N THR A 136 15.40 10.63 7.20
CA THR A 136 15.39 10.40 5.75
C THR A 136 15.97 9.04 5.35
N GLN A 137 17.01 8.54 6.03
CA GLN A 137 17.56 7.21 5.75
C GLN A 137 16.54 6.10 6.02
N PHE A 138 15.79 6.17 7.12
CA PHE A 138 14.70 5.21 7.38
C PHE A 138 13.60 5.28 6.32
N TRP A 139 13.23 6.49 5.89
CA TRP A 139 12.23 6.68 4.83
C TRP A 139 12.69 6.07 3.50
N ILE A 140 13.93 6.34 3.08
CA ILE A 140 14.50 5.75 1.86
C ILE A 140 14.55 4.22 1.97
N ALA A 141 14.97 3.69 3.12
CA ALA A 141 15.02 2.25 3.35
C ALA A 141 13.63 1.60 3.22
N ALA A 142 12.59 2.21 3.81
CA ALA A 142 11.20 1.75 3.69
C ALA A 142 10.75 1.70 2.22
N ARG A 143 11.01 2.76 1.45
CA ARG A 143 10.60 2.83 0.03
C ARG A 143 11.37 1.88 -0.87
N LEU A 144 12.66 1.67 -0.60
CA LEU A 144 13.45 0.66 -1.33
C LEU A 144 12.94 -0.75 -1.04
N LEU A 145 12.56 -1.03 0.20
CA LEU A 145 11.95 -2.29 0.58
C LEU A 145 10.60 -2.49 -0.13
N ASP A 146 9.71 -1.49 -0.10
CA ASP A 146 8.43 -1.51 -0.84
C ASP A 146 8.63 -1.83 -2.32
N ALA A 147 9.49 -1.06 -2.99
CA ALA A 147 9.75 -1.23 -4.42
C ALA A 147 10.30 -2.63 -4.73
N SER A 148 11.22 -3.12 -3.91
CA SER A 148 11.82 -4.45 -4.05
C SER A 148 10.79 -5.56 -3.86
N ILE A 149 9.91 -5.43 -2.88
CA ILE A 149 8.88 -6.41 -2.57
C ILE A 149 7.78 -6.42 -3.63
N PHE A 150 7.35 -5.25 -4.12
CA PHE A 150 6.39 -5.20 -5.23
C PHE A 150 6.96 -5.85 -6.48
N LEU A 151 8.24 -5.59 -6.80
CA LEU A 151 8.94 -6.26 -7.88
C LEU A 151 9.02 -7.77 -7.66
N ALA A 152 9.44 -8.22 -6.47
CA ALA A 152 9.50 -9.64 -6.13
C ALA A 152 8.13 -10.32 -6.23
N SER A 153 7.06 -9.63 -5.80
CA SER A 153 5.70 -10.13 -5.86
C SER A 153 5.23 -10.43 -7.29
N ALA A 154 5.76 -9.73 -8.30
CA ALA A 154 5.41 -9.96 -9.70
C ALA A 154 5.89 -11.32 -10.21
N PHE A 155 6.88 -11.92 -9.56
CA PHE A 155 7.41 -13.24 -9.89
C PHE A 155 6.81 -14.37 -9.04
N VAL A 156 5.96 -14.06 -8.06
CA VAL A 156 5.26 -15.04 -7.23
C VAL A 156 3.91 -15.37 -7.85
N ASN A 157 3.78 -16.61 -8.33
CA ASN A 157 2.52 -17.10 -8.90
C ASN A 157 1.60 -17.61 -7.78
N PRO A 158 0.41 -17.02 -7.57
CA PRO A 158 -0.51 -17.44 -6.51
C PRO A 158 -1.09 -18.85 -6.75
N GLU A 159 -1.15 -19.31 -8.01
CA GLU A 159 -1.71 -20.63 -8.37
C GLU A 159 -0.69 -21.78 -8.30
N MET A 160 0.60 -21.46 -8.17
CA MET A 160 1.65 -22.48 -8.25
C MET A 160 1.93 -23.06 -6.86
N HIS A 161 1.50 -24.31 -6.64
CA HIS A 161 1.68 -25.10 -5.40
C HIS A 161 3.16 -25.53 -5.14
N ARG A 162 4.13 -24.66 -5.46
CA ARG A 162 5.55 -24.95 -5.29
C ARG A 162 5.98 -24.70 -3.84
N ARG A 163 6.97 -25.47 -3.36
CA ARG A 163 7.53 -25.50 -1.99
C ARG A 163 7.28 -24.19 -1.23
N SER A 164 6.33 -24.25 -0.29
CA SER A 164 5.98 -23.11 0.56
C SER A 164 7.21 -22.63 1.32
N ILE A 165 7.56 -21.36 1.14
CA ILE A 165 8.40 -20.67 2.12
C ILE A 165 7.62 -20.72 3.44
N SER A 166 8.29 -21.12 4.53
CA SER A 166 7.63 -21.22 5.83
C SER A 166 7.18 -19.84 6.29
N ARG A 167 5.96 -19.75 6.84
CA ARG A 167 5.46 -18.55 7.54
C ARG A 167 6.48 -17.99 8.52
N THR A 168 7.19 -18.87 9.23
CA THR A 168 8.21 -18.49 10.20
C THR A 168 9.42 -17.84 9.55
N THR A 169 9.85 -18.30 8.37
CA THR A 169 10.97 -17.72 7.62
C THR A 169 10.63 -16.32 7.10
N MET A 170 9.39 -16.12 6.63
CA MET A 170 8.93 -14.82 6.14
C MET A 170 8.78 -13.83 7.30
N MET A 171 8.26 -14.27 8.44
CA MET A 171 8.19 -13.47 9.65
C MET A 171 9.57 -13.10 10.19
N SER A 172 10.51 -14.06 10.26
CA SER A 172 11.87 -13.78 10.73
C SER A 172 12.58 -12.79 9.83
N GLY A 173 12.36 -12.85 8.51
CA GLY A 173 12.92 -11.88 7.57
C GLY A 173 12.28 -10.48 7.69
N ALA A 174 11.03 -10.38 8.14
CA ALA A 174 10.35 -9.09 8.31
C ALA A 174 10.76 -8.35 9.59
N VAL A 175 11.25 -9.07 10.60
CA VAL A 175 11.58 -8.50 11.93
C VAL A 175 13.09 -8.40 12.16
N ALA A 176 13.91 -9.07 11.34
CA ALA A 176 15.37 -8.97 11.36
C ALA A 176 15.87 -7.65 10.77
#